data_AF-A0A850GNS0-F1
#
_entry.id   AF-A0A850GNS0-F1
#
_cell.length_a   1.000
_cell.length_b   1.000
_cell.length_c   1.000
_cell.angle_alpha   90.00
_cell.angle_beta   90.00
_cell.angle_gamma   90.00
#
_symmetry.space_group_name_H-M   'P 1'
#
loop_
_entity.id
_entity.type
_entity.pdbx_description
1 polymer ?
#
loop_
_entity_poly.entity_id
_entity_poly.type
_entity_poly.pdbx_seq_one_letter_code
_entity_poly.pdbx_strand_id
1 'polypeptide(L)'
;MYASKRALLPLLTVFSLACGDSSGSEDDDIGGTEAETETETGSSGDMEGESGSGESTSGEGSESESTSGESSEGESSESEGESSESEGESSESEGESSESEGESSESEGESSETEGESSETEGCLDEEIACDGLDEDCDGTIDNVDIGQDGFCDCYKIGIIGNQGANAASNFEAWLEDKGTVAERFGTSAVHQLTAAELANYDILIVDHLTHIYSADEQALLQQWIEDGQGMITMAGYDNVQADRDRQNSLAAASGLSYVAPIYLSPTEEWLEHEITEGTSAVQIYGGWPVSGSGEVFVRPSGEPNVSLGTTTTLGDGTVIVFADEWISFDSEWQAIPEVEVFWSNMIEWVGPKSFCVEPQ
;
A
#
# COMPACT_ATOMS: atom_id res chain seq x y z
N MET A 1 -57.31 9.04 -37.39
CA MET A 1 -56.55 9.80 -38.41
C MET A 1 -55.10 9.84 -37.96
N TYR A 2 -54.26 9.07 -38.65
CA TYR A 2 -52.81 9.09 -38.52
C TYR A 2 -52.27 10.36 -39.19
N ALA A 3 -51.38 11.10 -38.53
CA ALA A 3 -50.44 12.00 -39.19
C ALA A 3 -49.15 12.13 -38.36
N SER A 4 -48.14 11.41 -38.86
CA SER A 4 -46.74 11.38 -38.44
C SER A 4 -46.10 12.77 -38.48
N LYS A 5 -45.39 13.15 -37.40
CA LYS A 5 -44.42 14.26 -37.41
C LYS A 5 -43.02 13.66 -37.52
N ARG A 6 -42.37 13.98 -38.64
CA ARG A 6 -40.96 13.69 -38.95
C ARG A 6 -40.04 14.46 -38.00
N ALA A 7 -39.10 13.77 -37.37
CA ALA A 7 -37.94 14.36 -36.71
C ALA A 7 -36.84 14.64 -37.75
N LEU A 8 -36.19 15.80 -37.61
CA LEU A 8 -35.06 16.25 -38.41
C LEU A 8 -33.78 15.49 -38.02
N LEU A 9 -33.03 15.01 -39.01
CA LEU A 9 -31.61 14.64 -38.91
C LEU A 9 -30.74 15.91 -39.00
N PRO A 10 -29.66 16.06 -38.22
CA PRO A 10 -28.63 17.06 -38.49
C PRO A 10 -27.60 16.52 -39.50
N LEU A 11 -27.22 17.41 -40.42
CA LEU A 11 -26.18 17.22 -41.43
C LEU A 11 -24.78 17.16 -40.76
N LEU A 12 -24.02 16.09 -41.00
CA LEU A 12 -22.57 16.06 -40.81
C LEU A 12 -21.90 16.81 -41.98
N THR A 13 -21.05 17.79 -41.67
CA THR A 13 -20.25 18.50 -42.67
C THR A 13 -18.84 17.91 -42.65
N VAL A 14 -18.43 17.30 -43.76
CA VAL A 14 -17.09 16.74 -43.99
C VAL A 14 -16.22 17.83 -44.62
N PHE A 15 -15.09 18.17 -43.98
CA PHE A 15 -14.03 18.97 -44.60
C PHE A 15 -13.02 18.03 -45.28
N SER A 16 -12.97 18.05 -46.61
CA SER A 16 -11.84 17.54 -47.39
C SER A 16 -10.88 18.69 -47.68
N LEU A 17 -9.62 18.54 -47.27
CA LEU A 17 -8.52 19.36 -47.78
C LEU A 17 -7.85 18.60 -48.94
N ALA A 18 -7.94 19.17 -50.14
CA ALA A 18 -7.15 18.78 -51.30
C ALA A 18 -6.52 20.04 -51.91
N CYS A 19 -5.21 19.99 -52.15
CA CYS A 19 -4.51 20.80 -53.13
C CYS A 19 -3.62 19.87 -53.96
N GLY A 20 -3.88 19.80 -55.26
CA GLY A 20 -2.94 19.28 -56.27
C GLY A 20 -1.90 20.35 -56.65
N ASP A 21 -1.03 20.22 -57.64
CA ASP A 21 -0.57 19.17 -58.57
C ASP A 21 0.55 19.87 -59.37
N SER A 22 1.69 19.23 -59.66
CA SER A 22 2.31 19.33 -60.99
C SER A 22 3.56 18.47 -61.20
N SER A 23 3.52 17.74 -62.32
CA SER A 23 4.59 17.26 -63.22
C SER A 23 5.60 16.24 -62.65
N GLY A 24 5.84 15.07 -63.21
CA GLY A 24 5.56 14.52 -64.55
C GLY A 24 6.88 14.14 -65.23
N SER A 25 7.17 12.84 -65.33
CA SER A 25 7.91 12.21 -66.45
C SER A 25 7.97 10.69 -66.26
N GLU A 26 7.59 10.00 -67.32
CA GLU A 26 7.58 8.56 -67.56
C GLU A 26 9.01 7.98 -67.68
N ASP A 27 9.17 6.67 -67.40
CA ASP A 27 9.83 5.68 -68.29
C ASP A 27 10.07 4.35 -67.53
N ASP A 28 9.49 3.27 -68.08
CA ASP A 28 10.04 1.92 -68.36
C ASP A 28 10.77 1.10 -67.26
N ASP A 29 10.77 -0.24 -67.16
CA ASP A 29 10.08 -1.41 -67.73
C ASP A 29 10.78 -2.65 -67.07
N ILE A 30 10.17 -3.85 -67.13
CA ILE A 30 10.74 -5.22 -66.97
C ILE A 30 11.11 -5.67 -65.53
N GLY A 31 10.42 -6.63 -64.90
CA GLY A 31 10.44 -8.10 -65.14
C GLY A 31 11.50 -8.75 -64.22
N GLY A 32 11.22 -9.66 -63.27
CA GLY A 32 10.63 -11.00 -63.38
C GLY A 32 11.56 -12.03 -62.69
N THR A 33 10.94 -13.03 -62.05
CA THR A 33 11.45 -14.38 -61.63
C THR A 33 12.38 -14.57 -60.42
N GLU A 34 11.81 -15.18 -59.37
CA GLU A 34 12.15 -16.48 -58.75
C GLU A 34 13.54 -17.08 -59.01
N ALA A 35 14.26 -17.44 -57.92
CA ALA A 35 14.70 -18.82 -57.59
C ALA A 35 15.98 -18.86 -56.72
N GLU A 36 15.88 -19.63 -55.63
CA GLU A 36 16.86 -20.62 -55.14
C GLU A 36 18.18 -20.18 -54.48
N THR A 37 18.28 -20.57 -53.20
CA THR A 37 19.40 -21.19 -52.47
C THR A 37 20.84 -20.67 -52.67
N GLU A 38 21.52 -20.32 -51.57
CA GLU A 38 22.80 -20.95 -51.14
C GLU A 38 23.02 -20.75 -49.63
N THR A 39 23.18 -21.87 -48.94
CA THR A 39 23.72 -21.99 -47.58
C THR A 39 25.24 -22.01 -47.65
N GLU A 40 25.90 -21.03 -47.01
CA GLU A 40 27.35 -21.05 -46.78
C GLU A 40 27.61 -21.04 -45.27
N THR A 41 28.25 -22.12 -44.85
CA THR A 41 28.82 -22.41 -43.54
C THR A 41 30.14 -21.66 -43.33
N GLY A 42 30.44 -21.17 -42.13
CA GLY A 42 31.82 -20.84 -41.80
C GLY A 42 32.07 -20.10 -40.48
N SER A 43 32.72 -20.82 -39.56
CA SER A 43 33.77 -20.35 -38.65
C SER A 43 33.37 -19.86 -37.25
N SER A 44 33.43 -20.78 -36.29
CA SER A 44 33.89 -20.49 -34.92
C SER A 44 35.03 -21.44 -34.60
N GLY A 45 36.20 -20.88 -34.34
CA GLY A 45 37.42 -21.61 -34.02
C GLY A 45 37.56 -21.81 -32.51
N ASP A 46 37.77 -23.06 -32.10
CA ASP A 46 38.26 -23.47 -30.79
C ASP A 46 39.79 -23.29 -30.71
N MET A 47 40.28 -22.73 -29.61
CA MET A 47 41.67 -22.90 -29.17
C MET A 47 41.70 -23.20 -27.67
N GLU A 48 42.20 -24.40 -27.37
CA GLU A 48 42.57 -24.88 -26.04
C GLU A 48 43.99 -24.42 -25.63
N GLY A 49 44.22 -24.41 -24.31
CA GLY A 49 45.53 -24.60 -23.65
C GLY A 49 46.13 -23.34 -23.00
N GLU A 50 46.74 -23.36 -21.81
CA GLU A 50 47.04 -24.42 -20.84
C GLU A 50 47.63 -23.79 -19.54
N SER A 51 47.42 -24.46 -18.40
CA SER A 51 48.21 -24.58 -17.15
C SER A 51 48.62 -23.38 -16.27
N GLY A 52 48.38 -23.57 -14.98
CA GLY A 52 49.07 -22.92 -13.86
C GLY A 52 48.62 -23.46 -12.50
N SER A 53 49.34 -24.45 -11.99
CA SER A 53 49.12 -25.23 -10.77
C SER A 53 49.48 -24.54 -9.44
N GLY A 54 48.89 -25.04 -8.35
CA GLY A 54 49.46 -25.08 -6.99
C GLY A 54 48.52 -24.48 -5.94
N GLU A 55 48.38 -24.96 -4.71
CA GLU A 55 48.84 -26.17 -4.04
C GLU A 55 47.99 -26.29 -2.77
N SER A 56 47.77 -27.53 -2.31
CA SER A 56 46.94 -27.93 -1.17
C SER A 56 47.50 -27.49 0.18
N THR A 57 46.63 -27.20 1.15
CA THR A 57 46.84 -27.64 2.55
C THR A 57 45.52 -27.95 3.24
N SER A 58 45.31 -29.24 3.49
CA SER A 58 44.36 -29.86 4.39
C SER A 58 44.80 -29.70 5.85
N GLY A 59 43.83 -29.53 6.77
CA GLY A 59 44.03 -29.71 8.20
C GLY A 59 42.85 -30.46 8.80
N GLU A 60 43.02 -31.77 9.00
CA GLU A 60 42.16 -32.63 9.81
C GLU A 60 42.71 -32.73 11.25
N GLY A 61 41.82 -33.07 12.19
CA GLY A 61 42.13 -33.65 13.50
C GLY A 61 41.74 -32.75 14.68
N SER A 62 41.22 -33.23 15.81
CA SER A 62 40.88 -34.57 16.28
C SER A 62 40.01 -34.40 17.54
N GLU A 63 39.21 -35.41 17.85
CA GLU A 63 38.52 -35.56 19.14
C GLU A 63 39.49 -35.84 20.30
N SER A 64 39.11 -35.47 21.53
CA SER A 64 39.28 -36.32 22.73
C SER A 64 38.60 -35.74 23.97
N GLU A 65 38.03 -36.64 24.76
CA GLU A 65 37.31 -36.45 26.02
C GLU A 65 38.19 -36.17 27.26
N SER A 66 37.51 -35.67 28.32
CA SER A 66 37.62 -35.99 29.76
C SER A 66 38.93 -35.78 30.55
N THR A 67 38.85 -35.03 31.66
CA THR A 67 38.91 -35.50 33.08
C THR A 67 39.34 -34.38 34.07
N SER A 68 38.61 -34.29 35.21
CA SER A 68 38.98 -33.93 36.61
C SER A 68 40.07 -32.87 36.91
N GLY A 69 39.99 -31.97 37.90
CA GLY A 69 39.13 -31.81 39.09
C GLY A 69 39.84 -30.90 40.13
N GLU A 70 39.07 -30.37 41.09
CA GLU A 70 39.45 -29.78 42.41
C GLU A 70 40.20 -28.41 42.42
N SER A 71 40.09 -27.48 43.38
CA SER A 71 39.24 -27.20 44.57
C SER A 71 39.69 -25.85 45.18
N SER A 72 38.79 -25.02 45.73
CA SER A 72 38.97 -24.04 46.85
C SER A 72 37.73 -23.13 46.92
N GLU A 73 36.76 -23.30 47.84
CA GLU A 73 36.70 -22.99 49.30
C GLU A 73 36.78 -21.51 49.72
N GLY A 74 35.81 -21.09 50.55
CA GLY A 74 35.78 -19.86 51.38
C GLY A 74 34.52 -18.99 51.20
N GLU A 75 33.36 -19.29 51.79
CA GLU A 75 32.88 -19.00 53.18
C GLU A 75 32.08 -17.67 53.33
N SER A 76 30.76 -17.86 53.45
CA SER A 76 29.74 -17.27 54.36
C SER A 76 29.81 -15.84 54.93
N SER A 77 28.66 -15.15 54.85
CA SER A 77 28.10 -14.35 55.95
C SER A 77 26.56 -14.32 55.88
N GLU A 78 25.94 -14.65 57.01
CA GLU A 78 24.50 -14.80 57.25
C GLU A 78 23.75 -13.45 57.41
N SER A 79 22.46 -13.44 57.09
CA SER A 79 21.47 -12.65 57.82
C SER A 79 20.06 -13.25 57.64
N GLU A 80 19.46 -13.63 58.76
CA GLU A 80 18.09 -14.09 58.97
C GLU A 80 17.02 -13.06 58.54
N GLY A 81 15.89 -13.52 58.04
CA GLY A 81 14.70 -12.72 57.74
C GLY A 81 13.50 -13.61 57.50
N GLU A 82 12.49 -13.48 58.34
CA GLU A 82 11.44 -14.46 58.61
C GLU A 82 10.43 -14.66 57.48
N SER A 83 9.90 -15.88 57.41
CA SER A 83 8.75 -16.28 56.62
C SER A 83 7.49 -15.54 57.05
N SER A 84 6.87 -14.80 56.14
CA SER A 84 5.46 -14.38 56.25
C SER A 84 4.63 -15.13 55.20
N GLU A 85 3.83 -16.06 55.69
CA GLU A 85 2.75 -16.70 54.94
C GLU A 85 1.70 -15.64 54.60
N SER A 86 1.37 -15.50 53.32
CA SER A 86 0.21 -14.73 52.87
C SER A 86 -0.86 -15.72 52.41
N GLU A 87 -1.86 -15.95 53.27
CA GLU A 87 -3.10 -16.60 52.87
C GLU A 87 -3.93 -15.61 52.05
N GLY A 88 -4.14 -15.93 50.77
CA GLY A 88 -5.14 -15.27 49.94
C GLY A 88 -6.47 -15.98 50.12
N GLU A 89 -7.34 -15.45 50.98
CA GLU A 89 -8.73 -15.88 51.02
C GLU A 89 -9.49 -15.24 49.86
N SER A 90 -10.09 -16.10 49.03
CA SER A 90 -11.08 -15.75 48.03
C SER A 90 -12.34 -15.21 48.70
N SER A 91 -12.71 -13.97 48.39
CA SER A 91 -14.04 -13.45 48.68
C SER A 91 -14.76 -13.12 47.36
N GLU A 92 -15.58 -14.07 46.92
CA GLU A 92 -16.72 -13.78 46.06
C GLU A 92 -17.72 -12.94 46.87
N SER A 93 -18.20 -11.84 46.28
CA SER A 93 -19.38 -11.14 46.78
C SER A 93 -20.23 -10.68 45.60
N GLU A 94 -21.30 -11.43 45.39
CA GLU A 94 -22.49 -11.10 44.64
C GLU A 94 -23.02 -9.70 45.04
N GLY A 95 -23.14 -8.81 44.07
CA GLY A 95 -23.77 -7.50 44.25
C GLY A 95 -25.29 -7.62 44.11
N GLU A 96 -26.02 -7.62 45.23
CA GLU A 96 -27.44 -7.28 45.23
C GLU A 96 -27.65 -5.88 45.79
N SER A 97 -28.46 -5.13 45.04
CA SER A 97 -28.91 -3.76 45.22
C SER A 97 -29.24 -3.35 46.67
N SER A 98 -28.77 -2.17 47.07
CA SER A 98 -29.46 -1.36 48.07
C SER A 98 -29.38 0.13 47.72
N GLU A 99 -30.53 0.70 47.40
CA GLU A 99 -30.76 2.13 47.42
C GLU A 99 -30.66 2.63 48.87
N SER A 100 -29.91 3.71 49.07
CA SER A 100 -30.08 4.53 50.27
C SER A 100 -29.80 5.99 49.92
N GLU A 101 -30.87 6.78 49.92
CA GLU A 101 -30.78 8.23 50.00
C GLU A 101 -30.43 8.64 51.43
N GLY A 102 -29.51 9.59 51.57
CA GLY A 102 -29.10 10.14 52.85
C GLY A 102 -28.31 11.43 52.67
N GLU A 103 -28.89 12.52 53.17
CA GLU A 103 -28.50 13.90 52.94
C GLU A 103 -27.14 14.31 53.55
N SER A 104 -26.60 15.36 52.91
CA SER A 104 -25.51 16.27 53.31
C SER A 104 -25.00 16.22 54.75
N SER A 105 -23.69 16.07 54.89
CA SER A 105 -22.95 16.74 55.96
C SER A 105 -21.58 17.19 55.46
N GLU A 106 -21.39 18.51 55.46
CA GLU A 106 -20.11 19.16 55.24
C GLU A 106 -19.17 18.82 56.40
N SER A 107 -17.97 18.36 56.06
CA SER A 107 -16.85 18.28 56.97
C SER A 107 -15.60 18.76 56.23
N GLU A 108 -15.12 19.92 56.66
CA GLU A 108 -13.85 20.55 56.27
C GLU A 108 -12.70 19.57 56.54
N GLY A 109 -12.08 19.07 55.46
CA GLY A 109 -10.91 18.21 55.51
C GLY A 109 -9.63 19.04 55.37
N GLU A 110 -8.77 18.96 56.37
CA GLU A 110 -7.43 19.54 56.36
C GLU A 110 -6.58 18.92 55.25
N SER A 111 -5.78 19.76 54.60
CA SER A 111 -4.85 19.41 53.53
C SER A 111 -3.85 18.34 53.96
N SER A 112 -4.06 17.10 53.51
CA SER A 112 -3.01 16.10 53.41
C SER A 112 -2.54 16.05 51.95
N GLU A 113 -1.35 16.59 51.70
CA GLU A 113 -0.63 16.34 50.46
C GLU A 113 -0.16 14.88 50.48
N THR A 114 -0.98 14.02 49.89
CA THR A 114 -0.55 12.74 49.36
C THR A 114 -0.07 12.99 47.94
N GLU A 115 1.23 12.80 47.71
CA GLU A 115 1.73 12.55 46.37
C GLU A 115 1.08 11.24 45.91
N GLY A 116 -0.01 11.38 45.17
CA GLY A 116 -0.60 10.29 44.44
C GLY A 116 0.33 9.99 43.28
N GLU A 117 0.92 8.80 43.28
CA GLU A 117 1.15 8.09 42.04
C GLU A 117 -0.17 8.16 41.26
N SER A 118 -0.13 8.71 40.05
CA SER A 118 -1.29 8.84 39.18
C SER A 118 -1.84 7.46 38.90
N SER A 119 -2.75 7.00 39.76
CA SER A 119 -3.67 5.94 39.43
C SER A 119 -4.58 6.54 38.37
N GLU A 120 -4.23 6.29 37.10
CA GLU A 120 -5.07 6.57 35.95
C GLU A 120 -6.31 5.70 36.04
N THR A 121 -7.22 6.13 36.90
CA THR A 121 -8.65 5.97 36.69
C THR A 121 -9.10 7.25 36.01
N GLU A 122 -8.59 7.49 34.80
CA GLU A 122 -9.29 8.32 33.83
C GLU A 122 -10.56 7.54 33.50
N GLY A 123 -11.72 8.15 33.73
CA GLY A 123 -12.95 7.59 33.20
C GLY A 123 -12.86 7.67 31.68
N CYS A 124 -13.37 6.65 31.01
CA CYS A 124 -13.55 6.68 29.55
C CYS A 124 -14.21 8.01 29.15
N LEU A 125 -13.58 8.70 28.21
CA LEU A 125 -14.14 9.88 27.56
C LEU A 125 -15.35 9.48 26.72
N ASP A 126 -16.09 10.49 26.24
CA ASP A 126 -17.24 10.23 25.37
C ASP A 126 -16.81 10.02 23.90
N GLU A 127 -15.60 10.46 23.53
CA GLU A 127 -15.03 10.44 22.17
C GLU A 127 -13.49 10.37 22.28
N GLU A 128 -12.83 9.75 21.30
CA GLU A 128 -11.37 9.74 21.14
C GLU A 128 -10.86 11.16 20.84
N ILE A 129 -9.73 11.58 21.44
CA ILE A 129 -9.27 12.97 21.34
C ILE A 129 -7.88 13.12 20.72
N ALA A 130 -7.10 12.06 20.63
CA ALA A 130 -5.73 12.11 20.13
C ALA A 130 -5.36 10.89 19.27
N CYS A 131 -4.24 11.02 18.56
CA CYS A 131 -3.59 9.93 17.83
C CYS A 131 -2.31 9.55 18.59
N ASP A 132 -2.44 9.04 19.80
CA ASP A 132 -1.33 8.80 20.73
C ASP A 132 -1.15 7.33 21.17
N GLY A 133 -1.98 6.43 20.64
CA GLY A 133 -1.94 4.99 20.87
C GLY A 133 -2.72 4.54 22.11
N LEU A 134 -3.56 5.41 22.67
CA LEU A 134 -4.47 5.10 23.76
C LEU A 134 -5.90 4.91 23.22
N ASP A 135 -6.77 4.35 24.06
CA ASP A 135 -8.21 4.22 23.78
C ASP A 135 -8.89 5.02 24.88
N GLU A 136 -9.12 6.29 24.60
CA GLU A 136 -9.54 7.28 25.59
C GLU A 136 -11.03 7.16 25.89
N ASP A 137 -11.83 6.72 24.93
CA ASP A 137 -13.27 6.52 25.06
C ASP A 137 -13.67 5.08 25.44
N CYS A 138 -12.69 4.17 25.50
CA CYS A 138 -12.82 2.77 25.85
C CYS A 138 -13.76 1.96 24.94
N ASP A 139 -13.91 2.33 23.68
CA ASP A 139 -14.75 1.58 22.73
C ASP A 139 -14.09 0.27 22.23
N GLY A 140 -12.79 0.10 22.51
CA GLY A 140 -11.96 -1.02 22.09
C GLY A 140 -11.18 -0.77 20.80
N THR A 141 -11.27 0.43 20.24
CA THR A 141 -10.55 0.93 19.08
C THR A 141 -9.66 2.07 19.54
N ILE A 142 -8.35 1.91 19.33
CA ILE A 142 -7.36 2.95 19.64
C ILE A 142 -7.39 4.00 18.53
N ASP A 143 -7.15 5.29 18.77
CA ASP A 143 -6.85 6.31 17.73
C ASP A 143 -7.87 6.44 16.55
N ASN A 144 -9.17 6.21 16.75
CA ASN A 144 -10.20 6.28 15.68
C ASN A 144 -10.78 7.70 15.43
N VAL A 145 -9.96 8.72 15.58
CA VAL A 145 -10.34 10.14 15.47
C VAL A 145 -10.77 10.55 14.04
N ASP A 146 -11.92 11.23 13.91
CA ASP A 146 -12.40 11.93 12.68
C ASP A 146 -12.81 13.39 12.99
N ILE A 147 -11.81 14.29 12.99
CA ILE A 147 -12.03 15.73 13.16
C ILE A 147 -12.64 16.28 11.88
N GLY A 148 -13.96 16.29 11.86
CA GLY A 148 -14.70 16.81 10.70
C GLY A 148 -15.94 15.99 10.39
N GLN A 149 -16.01 14.77 10.92
CA GLN A 149 -17.07 13.79 10.68
C GLN A 149 -17.24 13.53 9.19
N ASP A 150 -16.11 13.36 8.49
CA ASP A 150 -16.08 13.14 7.06
C ASP A 150 -15.87 11.67 6.67
N GLY A 151 -15.80 10.79 7.67
CA GLY A 151 -15.64 9.34 7.56
C GLY A 151 -14.20 8.91 7.30
N PHE A 152 -13.24 9.81 7.44
CA PHE A 152 -11.82 9.53 7.23
C PHE A 152 -11.07 9.57 8.56
N CYS A 153 -10.25 8.55 8.81
CA CYS A 153 -9.45 8.54 10.04
C CYS A 153 -8.27 9.50 9.93
N ASP A 154 -8.25 10.52 10.78
CA ASP A 154 -7.21 11.55 10.79
C ASP A 154 -5.86 11.01 11.28
N CYS A 155 -5.86 9.87 11.98
CA CYS A 155 -4.67 9.32 12.60
C CYS A 155 -3.72 8.60 11.63
N TYR A 156 -4.12 8.36 10.38
CA TYR A 156 -3.25 7.70 9.42
C TYR A 156 -2.01 8.54 9.08
N LYS A 157 -0.84 7.88 9.11
CA LYS A 157 0.40 8.38 8.51
C LYS A 157 0.61 7.74 7.16
N ILE A 158 0.54 8.55 6.12
CA ILE A 158 0.57 8.11 4.72
C ILE A 158 1.91 8.50 4.10
N GLY A 159 2.69 7.49 3.72
CA GLY A 159 3.91 7.67 2.95
C GLY A 159 3.62 7.61 1.46
N ILE A 160 4.07 8.59 0.68
CA ILE A 160 3.97 8.58 -0.79
C ILE A 160 5.36 8.37 -1.36
N ILE A 161 5.65 7.18 -1.89
CA ILE A 161 6.97 6.85 -2.41
C ILE A 161 7.06 7.10 -3.92
N GLY A 162 8.08 7.86 -4.33
CA GLY A 162 8.34 8.20 -5.72
C GLY A 162 8.07 9.66 -6.06
N ASN A 163 8.30 9.99 -7.32
CA ASN A 163 8.04 11.33 -7.85
C ASN A 163 6.55 11.55 -8.09
N GLN A 164 6.15 12.81 -8.23
CA GLN A 164 4.87 13.12 -8.86
C GLN A 164 4.90 12.69 -10.33
N GLY A 165 3.73 12.34 -10.87
CA GLY A 165 3.54 12.08 -12.29
C GLY A 165 3.78 13.29 -13.18
N ALA A 166 3.56 13.12 -14.49
CA ALA A 166 3.82 14.17 -15.48
C ALA A 166 2.86 15.37 -15.39
N ASN A 167 1.67 15.15 -14.83
CA ASN A 167 0.63 16.17 -14.63
C ASN A 167 0.58 16.58 -13.15
N ALA A 168 -0.06 17.73 -12.89
CA ALA A 168 -0.23 18.21 -11.53
C ALA A 168 -1.13 17.26 -10.71
N ALA A 169 -0.68 16.92 -9.50
CA ALA A 169 -1.39 16.11 -8.51
C ALA A 169 -1.45 16.84 -7.17
N SER A 170 -1.48 18.18 -7.22
CA SER A 170 -1.40 19.02 -6.02
C SER A 170 -2.67 18.96 -5.17
N ASN A 171 -3.82 18.69 -5.79
CA ASN A 171 -5.08 18.48 -5.09
C ASN A 171 -5.07 17.17 -4.31
N PHE A 172 -4.43 16.12 -4.83
CA PHE A 172 -4.43 14.81 -4.18
C PHE A 172 -3.69 14.84 -2.85
N GLU A 173 -2.45 15.36 -2.83
CA GLU A 173 -1.68 15.48 -1.57
C GLU A 173 -2.34 16.45 -0.59
N ALA A 174 -2.80 17.61 -1.09
CA ALA A 174 -3.48 18.59 -0.25
C ALA A 174 -4.80 18.05 0.31
N TRP A 175 -5.49 17.18 -0.43
CA TRP A 175 -6.71 16.53 0.04
C TRP A 175 -6.42 15.56 1.18
N LEU A 176 -5.36 14.74 1.09
CA LEU A 176 -4.96 13.88 2.21
C LEU A 176 -4.71 14.69 3.49
N GLU A 177 -4.00 15.81 3.38
CA GLU A 177 -3.74 16.70 4.52
C GLU A 177 -5.01 17.41 5.04
N ASP A 178 -5.97 17.72 4.16
CA ASP A 178 -7.26 18.34 4.54
C ASP A 178 -8.17 17.33 5.27
N LYS A 179 -8.01 16.03 4.99
CA LYS A 179 -8.62 14.88 5.69
C LYS A 179 -7.92 14.53 7.01
N GLY A 180 -7.27 15.51 7.65
CA GLY A 180 -6.60 15.38 8.94
C GLY A 180 -5.37 14.47 9.00
N THR A 181 -5.06 13.73 7.94
CA THR A 181 -3.91 12.81 7.91
C THR A 181 -2.56 13.48 7.70
N VAL A 182 -1.50 12.75 8.02
CA VAL A 182 -0.13 13.14 7.67
C VAL A 182 0.25 12.48 6.36
N ALA A 183 0.43 13.26 5.29
CA ALA A 183 0.94 12.77 4.01
C ALA A 183 2.37 13.26 3.76
N GLU A 184 3.34 12.34 3.64
CA GLU A 184 4.74 12.68 3.34
C GLU A 184 5.26 11.99 2.09
N ARG A 185 5.78 12.77 1.13
CA ARG A 185 6.43 12.23 -0.07
C ARG A 185 7.92 11.97 0.16
N PHE A 186 8.37 10.75 -0.13
CA PHE A 186 9.77 10.33 -0.02
C PHE A 186 10.22 9.45 -1.22
N GLY A 187 11.47 8.96 -1.20
CA GLY A 187 11.97 8.06 -2.27
C GLY A 187 12.14 8.68 -3.66
N THR A 188 12.22 10.01 -3.75
CA THR A 188 12.34 10.77 -5.01
C THR A 188 13.72 10.74 -5.65
N SER A 189 14.72 10.20 -4.95
CA SER A 189 16.09 10.03 -5.46
C SER A 189 16.23 8.74 -6.27
N ALA A 190 16.93 8.79 -7.39
CA ALA A 190 17.22 7.62 -8.25
C ALA A 190 18.13 6.55 -7.61
N VAL A 191 18.63 6.80 -6.40
CA VAL A 191 19.47 5.89 -5.60
C VAL A 191 18.95 5.73 -4.18
N HIS A 192 17.68 6.08 -3.94
CA HIS A 192 17.03 5.85 -2.66
C HIS A 192 17.08 4.35 -2.31
N GLN A 193 17.12 4.04 -1.02
CA GLN A 193 17.02 2.66 -0.53
C GLN A 193 15.87 2.62 0.47
N LEU A 194 14.93 1.71 0.27
CA LEU A 194 13.82 1.55 1.21
C LEU A 194 14.30 0.87 2.47
N THR A 195 14.07 1.51 3.62
CA THR A 195 14.46 0.95 4.92
C THR A 195 13.26 0.68 5.82
N ALA A 196 13.39 -0.30 6.72
CA ALA A 196 12.38 -0.55 7.76
C ALA A 196 12.15 0.68 8.67
N ALA A 197 13.19 1.49 8.90
CA ALA A 197 13.08 2.71 9.70
C ALA A 197 12.26 3.81 9.01
N GLU A 198 12.26 3.86 7.68
CA GLU A 198 11.38 4.76 6.92
C GLU A 198 9.95 4.25 6.95
N LEU A 199 9.74 2.96 6.68
CA LEU A 199 8.42 2.32 6.69
C LEU A 199 7.72 2.42 8.06
N ALA A 200 8.47 2.33 9.16
CA ALA A 200 7.92 2.44 10.52
C ALA A 200 7.29 3.81 10.85
N ASN A 201 7.44 4.82 9.98
CA ASN A 201 6.78 6.12 10.16
C ASN A 201 5.38 6.17 9.54
N TYR A 202 4.98 5.13 8.82
CA TYR A 202 3.75 5.11 8.03
C TYR A 202 2.89 3.90 8.37
N ASP A 203 1.58 4.10 8.20
CA ASP A 203 0.52 3.11 8.33
C ASP A 203 0.03 2.64 6.96
N ILE A 204 0.11 3.56 5.98
CA ILE A 204 -0.28 3.34 4.59
C ILE A 204 0.84 3.84 3.67
N LEU A 205 1.19 3.04 2.66
CA LEU A 205 2.16 3.39 1.63
C LEU A 205 1.46 3.52 0.28
N ILE A 206 1.55 4.70 -0.32
CA ILE A 206 1.12 4.95 -1.69
C ILE A 206 2.34 4.90 -2.61
N VAL A 207 2.39 3.88 -3.46
CA VAL A 207 3.42 3.72 -4.49
C VAL A 207 2.99 4.52 -5.72
N ASP A 208 3.56 5.72 -5.83
CA ASP A 208 3.40 6.65 -6.94
C ASP A 208 4.52 6.38 -7.99
N HIS A 209 5.03 7.37 -8.71
CA HIS A 209 6.01 7.18 -9.77
C HIS A 209 7.41 6.82 -9.26
N LEU A 210 7.76 5.54 -9.21
CA LEU A 210 9.07 5.11 -8.73
C LEU A 210 10.20 5.53 -9.67
N THR A 211 11.33 5.89 -9.07
CA THR A 211 12.48 6.47 -9.77
C THR A 211 13.49 5.43 -10.25
N HIS A 212 13.45 4.23 -9.68
CA HIS A 212 14.34 3.11 -9.98
C HIS A 212 13.70 1.78 -9.55
N ILE A 213 14.39 0.67 -9.80
CA ILE A 213 13.98 -0.68 -9.38
C ILE A 213 14.52 -0.92 -7.97
N TYR A 214 13.63 -1.24 -7.03
CA TYR A 214 14.00 -1.68 -5.69
C TYR A 214 14.48 -3.13 -5.72
N SER A 215 15.43 -3.46 -4.84
CA SER A 215 16.01 -4.81 -4.77
C SER A 215 15.03 -5.82 -4.14
N ALA A 216 15.34 -7.10 -4.29
CA ALA A 216 14.56 -8.17 -3.65
C ALA A 216 14.57 -8.08 -2.12
N ASP A 217 15.65 -7.56 -1.52
CA ASP A 217 15.73 -7.37 -0.08
C ASP A 217 14.79 -6.23 0.38
N GLU A 218 14.72 -5.14 -0.39
CA GLU A 218 13.79 -4.03 -0.14
C GLU A 218 12.33 -4.44 -0.36
N GLN A 219 12.06 -5.24 -1.39
CA GLN A 219 10.74 -5.83 -1.61
C GLN A 219 10.33 -6.73 -0.44
N ALA A 220 11.26 -7.51 0.12
CA ALA A 220 11.00 -8.35 1.30
C ALA A 220 10.75 -7.53 2.57
N LEU A 221 11.43 -6.38 2.74
CA LEU A 221 11.14 -5.45 3.83
C LEU A 221 9.71 -4.90 3.73
N LEU A 222 9.30 -4.48 2.53
CA LEU A 222 7.94 -4.01 2.28
C LEU A 222 6.92 -5.12 2.49
N GLN A 223 7.21 -6.34 2.04
CA GLN A 223 6.35 -7.50 2.25
C GLN A 223 6.11 -7.75 3.74
N GLN A 224 7.16 -7.74 4.56
CA GLN A 224 7.04 -7.93 6.01
C GLN A 224 6.20 -6.83 6.66
N TRP A 225 6.42 -5.57 6.27
CA TRP A 225 5.64 -4.43 6.78
C TRP A 225 4.14 -4.55 6.44
N ILE A 226 3.79 -5.02 5.24
CA ILE A 226 2.39 -5.34 4.91
C ILE A 226 1.90 -6.51 5.78
N GLU A 227 2.68 -7.58 5.92
CA GLU A 227 2.33 -8.74 6.76
C GLU A 227 2.05 -8.35 8.22
N ASP A 228 2.72 -7.32 8.72
CA ASP A 228 2.60 -6.77 10.07
C ASP A 228 1.38 -5.84 10.25
N GLY A 229 0.51 -5.71 9.25
CA GLY A 229 -0.78 -5.03 9.36
C GLY A 229 -0.92 -3.72 8.58
N GLN A 230 0.14 -3.27 7.91
CA GLN A 230 0.10 -1.99 7.20
C GLN A 230 -0.47 -2.09 5.78
N GLY A 231 -0.99 -0.96 5.29
CA GLY A 231 -1.69 -0.85 4.02
C GLY A 231 -0.80 -0.42 2.86
N MET A 232 -1.06 -0.90 1.64
CA MET A 232 -0.40 -0.38 0.44
C MET A 232 -1.38 -0.13 -0.70
N ILE A 233 -1.26 1.00 -1.37
CA ILE A 233 -1.92 1.30 -2.65
C ILE A 233 -0.82 1.54 -3.67
N THR A 234 -0.89 0.89 -4.84
CA THR A 234 0.07 1.13 -5.93
C THR A 234 -0.65 1.44 -7.22
N MET A 235 -0.06 2.36 -7.98
CA MET A 235 -0.48 2.76 -9.33
C MET A 235 0.69 2.66 -10.33
N ALA A 236 0.37 2.54 -11.61
CA ALA A 236 1.33 2.52 -12.72
C ALA A 236 0.72 3.22 -13.94
N GLY A 237 1.52 3.41 -15.01
CA GLY A 237 1.04 3.99 -16.28
C GLY A 237 1.69 5.33 -16.64
N TYR A 238 2.53 5.90 -15.77
CA TYR A 238 3.13 7.24 -15.90
C TYR A 238 3.79 7.50 -17.26
N ASP A 239 4.55 6.53 -17.76
CA ASP A 239 5.26 6.64 -19.05
C ASP A 239 4.74 5.65 -20.10
N ASN A 240 3.85 4.72 -19.73
CA ASN A 240 3.33 3.66 -20.61
C ASN A 240 4.42 2.82 -21.32
N VAL A 241 5.58 2.68 -20.69
CA VAL A 241 6.71 1.88 -21.19
C VAL A 241 7.05 0.74 -20.24
N GLN A 242 7.71 -0.29 -20.76
CA GLN A 242 8.16 -1.43 -19.96
C GLN A 242 9.03 -1.01 -18.76
N ALA A 243 9.89 -0.01 -18.93
CA ALA A 243 10.76 0.43 -17.84
C ALA A 243 9.99 1.05 -16.67
N ASP A 244 8.85 1.69 -16.90
CA ASP A 244 7.96 2.19 -15.84
C ASP A 244 7.31 1.02 -15.11
N ARG A 245 6.65 0.13 -15.86
CA ARG A 245 6.04 -1.09 -15.31
C ARG A 245 7.04 -1.94 -14.49
N ASP A 246 8.26 -2.09 -14.97
CA ASP A 246 9.30 -2.88 -14.29
C ASP A 246 9.76 -2.18 -12.98
N ARG A 247 9.75 -0.84 -12.91
CA ARG A 247 9.97 -0.10 -11.65
C ARG A 247 8.80 -0.34 -10.68
N GLN A 248 7.56 -0.13 -11.11
CA GLN A 248 6.38 -0.30 -10.25
C GLN A 248 6.28 -1.72 -9.70
N ASN A 249 6.53 -2.72 -10.55
CA ASN A 249 6.55 -4.12 -10.15
C ASN A 249 7.64 -4.46 -9.12
N SER A 250 8.69 -3.66 -8.97
CA SER A 250 9.72 -3.90 -7.96
C SER A 250 9.21 -3.76 -6.52
N LEU A 251 8.12 -3.01 -6.31
CA LEU A 251 7.43 -2.93 -5.01
C LEU A 251 6.05 -3.60 -5.03
N ALA A 252 5.26 -3.48 -6.11
CA ALA A 252 3.94 -4.12 -6.18
C ALA A 252 4.01 -5.64 -5.94
N ALA A 253 5.08 -6.29 -6.41
CA ALA A 253 5.31 -7.73 -6.24
C ALA A 253 5.48 -8.17 -4.78
N ALA A 254 5.71 -7.25 -3.82
CA ALA A 254 5.67 -7.57 -2.39
C ALA A 254 4.32 -8.19 -1.97
N SER A 255 3.23 -7.80 -2.63
CA SER A 255 1.88 -8.32 -2.37
C SER A 255 1.56 -9.63 -3.10
N GLY A 256 2.45 -10.09 -3.98
CA GLY A 256 2.15 -11.17 -4.94
C GLY A 256 1.30 -10.73 -6.15
N LEU A 257 0.90 -9.46 -6.23
CA LEU A 257 0.27 -8.85 -7.40
C LEU A 257 1.31 -8.13 -8.27
N SER A 258 1.04 -7.97 -9.56
CA SER A 258 1.94 -7.28 -10.49
C SER A 258 1.22 -6.76 -11.73
N TYR A 259 1.75 -5.69 -12.31
CA TYR A 259 1.33 -5.12 -13.58
C TYR A 259 1.83 -5.95 -14.76
N VAL A 260 0.96 -6.22 -15.73
CA VAL A 260 1.24 -7.03 -16.92
C VAL A 260 0.82 -6.33 -18.21
N ALA A 261 1.37 -6.75 -19.34
CA ALA A 261 1.00 -6.25 -20.67
C ALA A 261 -0.24 -6.98 -21.23
N PRO A 262 -0.97 -6.39 -22.20
CA PRO A 262 -0.77 -5.07 -22.82
C PRO A 262 -1.42 -3.91 -22.04
N ILE A 263 -1.03 -2.67 -22.35
CA ILE A 263 -1.71 -1.47 -21.83
C ILE A 263 -3.15 -1.36 -22.36
N TYR A 264 -4.02 -0.76 -21.56
CA TYR A 264 -5.37 -0.37 -21.96
C TYR A 264 -5.45 1.14 -22.18
N LEU A 265 -5.99 1.54 -23.33
CA LEU A 265 -6.21 2.95 -23.69
C LEU A 265 -7.72 3.21 -23.67
N SER A 266 -8.24 3.76 -22.57
CA SER A 266 -9.67 4.04 -22.40
C SER A 266 -10.57 2.80 -22.57
N PRO A 267 -10.42 1.77 -21.73
CA PRO A 267 -11.38 0.68 -21.68
C PRO A 267 -12.79 1.22 -21.36
N THR A 268 -13.82 0.42 -21.66
CA THR A 268 -15.08 0.55 -20.92
C THR A 268 -14.95 -0.29 -19.68
N GLU A 269 -15.07 0.30 -18.51
CA GLU A 269 -14.91 -0.37 -17.23
C GLU A 269 -16.19 -1.13 -16.83
N GLU A 270 -16.00 -2.27 -16.18
CA GLU A 270 -16.99 -2.97 -15.40
C GLU A 270 -16.54 -2.91 -13.93
N TRP A 271 -17.34 -2.25 -13.11
CA TRP A 271 -17.13 -2.09 -11.67
C TRP A 271 -17.87 -3.20 -10.94
N LEU A 272 -17.14 -4.01 -10.18
CA LEU A 272 -17.68 -5.14 -9.43
C LEU A 272 -18.07 -4.67 -8.03
N GLU A 273 -19.10 -5.29 -7.48
CA GLU A 273 -19.59 -4.99 -6.13
C GLU A 273 -18.48 -5.27 -5.10
N HIS A 274 -18.00 -4.21 -4.47
CA HIS A 274 -16.92 -4.22 -3.49
C HIS A 274 -16.94 -2.88 -2.71
N GLU A 275 -16.48 -2.85 -1.46
CA GLU A 275 -16.42 -1.62 -0.64
C GLU A 275 -15.58 -0.53 -1.32
N ILE A 276 -14.38 -0.87 -1.81
CA ILE A 276 -13.55 -0.03 -2.70
C ILE A 276 -14.34 0.69 -3.82
N THR A 277 -15.36 0.06 -4.41
CA THR A 277 -16.10 0.62 -5.56
C THR A 277 -17.44 1.25 -5.16
N GLU A 278 -17.78 1.27 -3.87
CA GLU A 278 -19.05 1.82 -3.41
C GLU A 278 -19.16 3.32 -3.75
N GLY A 279 -20.31 3.73 -4.29
CA GLY A 279 -20.51 5.12 -4.72
C GLY A 279 -19.70 5.57 -5.95
N THR A 280 -18.86 4.69 -6.53
CA THR A 280 -18.03 4.96 -7.71
C THR A 280 -18.45 4.09 -8.89
N SER A 281 -18.55 4.69 -10.06
CA SER A 281 -18.94 4.01 -11.30
C SER A 281 -18.08 4.38 -12.50
N ALA A 282 -17.23 5.40 -12.38
CA ALA A 282 -16.27 5.78 -13.40
C ALA A 282 -15.05 6.50 -12.80
N VAL A 283 -13.87 6.05 -13.20
CA VAL A 283 -12.62 6.80 -13.16
C VAL A 283 -11.93 6.63 -14.51
N GLN A 284 -10.96 7.49 -14.83
CA GLN A 284 -10.27 7.42 -16.11
C GLN A 284 -9.15 6.38 -16.06
N ILE A 285 -9.12 5.48 -17.05
CA ILE A 285 -7.96 4.65 -17.37
C ILE A 285 -7.48 5.03 -18.77
N TYR A 286 -6.26 5.55 -18.91
CA TYR A 286 -5.65 5.96 -20.17
C TYR A 286 -4.15 5.66 -20.17
N GLY A 287 -3.81 4.40 -20.41
CA GLY A 287 -2.43 3.91 -20.30
C GLY A 287 -2.28 2.74 -19.34
N GLY A 288 -3.29 2.51 -18.50
CA GLY A 288 -3.18 1.56 -17.40
C GLY A 288 -2.75 0.14 -17.78
N TRP A 289 -1.95 -0.45 -16.89
CA TRP A 289 -1.48 -1.82 -16.98
C TRP A 289 -2.42 -2.75 -16.24
N PRO A 290 -2.92 -3.83 -16.88
CA PRO A 290 -3.66 -4.85 -16.19
C PRO A 290 -2.91 -5.45 -15.00
N VAL A 291 -3.66 -5.91 -14.01
CA VAL A 291 -3.13 -6.53 -12.81
C VAL A 291 -3.21 -8.05 -12.93
N SER A 292 -2.14 -8.73 -12.53
CA SER A 292 -2.04 -10.18 -12.45
C SER A 292 -1.67 -10.60 -11.04
N GLY A 293 -2.23 -11.72 -10.59
CA GLY A 293 -2.00 -12.28 -9.26
C GLY A 293 -3.31 -12.80 -8.65
N SER A 294 -3.22 -13.34 -7.44
CA SER A 294 -4.38 -13.81 -6.69
C SER A 294 -4.92 -12.67 -5.82
N GLY A 295 -6.21 -12.39 -5.92
CA GLY A 295 -6.88 -11.35 -5.15
C GLY A 295 -8.31 -11.13 -5.63
N GLU A 296 -9.00 -10.21 -4.98
CA GLU A 296 -10.36 -9.81 -5.33
C GLU A 296 -10.30 -8.71 -6.39
N VAL A 297 -10.88 -9.00 -7.56
CA VAL A 297 -10.96 -8.03 -8.66
C VAL A 297 -12.15 -7.11 -8.40
N PHE A 298 -11.94 -5.80 -8.46
CA PHE A 298 -12.98 -4.80 -8.23
C PHE A 298 -13.23 -3.91 -9.46
N VAL A 299 -12.25 -3.76 -10.37
CA VAL A 299 -12.45 -3.16 -11.71
C VAL A 299 -11.86 -4.07 -12.79
N ARG A 300 -12.56 -4.21 -13.91
CA ARG A 300 -12.07 -4.91 -15.11
C ARG A 300 -12.57 -4.28 -16.41
N PRO A 301 -11.99 -4.62 -17.59
CA PRO A 301 -12.56 -4.21 -18.86
C PRO A 301 -13.86 -4.99 -19.14
N SER A 302 -14.90 -4.28 -19.57
CA SER A 302 -16.19 -4.84 -19.93
C SER A 302 -16.06 -5.91 -21.01
N GLY A 303 -16.53 -7.12 -20.72
CA GLY A 303 -16.48 -8.27 -21.64
C GLY A 303 -15.19 -9.09 -21.58
N GLU A 304 -14.26 -8.75 -20.69
CA GLU A 304 -12.99 -9.45 -20.47
C GLU A 304 -12.89 -10.00 -19.03
N PRO A 305 -13.64 -11.06 -18.68
CA PRO A 305 -13.81 -11.49 -17.29
C PRO A 305 -12.54 -12.04 -16.61
N ASN A 306 -11.47 -12.29 -17.39
CA ASN A 306 -10.20 -12.81 -16.89
C ASN A 306 -9.09 -11.74 -16.85
N VAL A 307 -9.42 -10.48 -17.10
CA VAL A 307 -8.51 -9.35 -17.01
C VAL A 307 -8.91 -8.53 -15.78
N SER A 308 -7.93 -8.01 -15.04
CA SER A 308 -8.16 -7.09 -13.93
C SER A 308 -7.52 -5.75 -14.24
N LEU A 309 -8.20 -4.67 -13.87
CA LEU A 309 -7.66 -3.30 -13.83
C LEU A 309 -7.55 -2.78 -12.38
N GLY A 310 -8.12 -3.49 -11.42
CA GLY A 310 -8.04 -3.20 -10.00
C GLY A 310 -8.20 -4.48 -9.22
N THR A 311 -7.17 -4.86 -8.46
CA THR A 311 -7.19 -6.05 -7.60
C THR A 311 -6.76 -5.66 -6.20
N THR A 312 -7.49 -6.14 -5.20
CA THR A 312 -7.04 -6.11 -3.80
C THR A 312 -6.63 -7.50 -3.31
N THR A 313 -5.70 -7.57 -2.36
CA THR A 313 -5.33 -8.81 -1.67
C THR A 313 -4.94 -8.52 -0.23
N THR A 314 -5.06 -9.53 0.63
CA THR A 314 -4.60 -9.50 2.02
C THR A 314 -3.31 -10.30 2.14
N LEU A 315 -2.36 -9.78 2.91
CA LEU A 315 -1.11 -10.44 3.19
C LEU A 315 -0.78 -10.27 4.68
N GLY A 316 -0.72 -11.36 5.43
CA GLY A 316 -0.69 -11.30 6.89
C GLY A 316 -1.93 -10.57 7.42
N ASP A 317 -1.70 -9.53 8.22
CA ASP A 317 -2.77 -8.67 8.75
C ASP A 317 -3.02 -7.42 7.90
N GLY A 318 -2.18 -7.14 6.89
CA GLY A 318 -2.29 -5.95 6.03
C GLY A 318 -2.99 -6.21 4.70
N THR A 319 -3.34 -5.12 4.03
CA THR A 319 -4.13 -5.15 2.79
C THR A 319 -3.50 -4.29 1.71
N VAL A 320 -3.54 -4.78 0.46
CA VAL A 320 -2.91 -4.14 -0.69
C VAL A 320 -3.91 -3.95 -1.80
N ILE A 321 -3.96 -2.75 -2.37
CA ILE A 321 -4.65 -2.43 -3.62
C ILE A 321 -3.62 -2.18 -4.73
N VAL A 322 -3.80 -2.85 -5.86
CA VAL A 322 -3.08 -2.56 -7.11
C VAL A 322 -4.10 -2.06 -8.12
N PHE A 323 -3.99 -0.79 -8.50
CA PHE A 323 -4.85 -0.17 -9.51
C PHE A 323 -4.04 0.16 -10.77
N ALA A 324 -4.67 -0.03 -11.93
CA ALA A 324 -3.98 -0.08 -13.22
C ALA A 324 -3.35 1.24 -13.67
N ASP A 325 -3.84 2.38 -13.20
CA ASP A 325 -3.60 3.68 -13.82
C ASP A 325 -3.41 4.80 -12.80
N GLU A 326 -2.43 5.69 -13.01
CA GLU A 326 -2.13 6.82 -12.13
C GLU A 326 -3.07 8.01 -12.29
N TRP A 327 -3.89 8.06 -13.35
CA TRP A 327 -4.69 9.25 -13.69
C TRP A 327 -5.61 9.70 -12.54
N ILE A 328 -6.01 8.78 -11.67
CA ILE A 328 -6.78 9.08 -10.46
C ILE A 328 -6.06 9.99 -9.47
N SER A 329 -4.76 10.25 -9.63
CA SER A 329 -3.99 11.21 -8.82
C SER A 329 -3.98 12.63 -9.40
N PHE A 330 -4.36 12.82 -10.67
CA PHE A 330 -4.18 14.09 -11.36
C PHE A 330 -5.32 15.09 -11.10
N ASP A 331 -4.94 16.36 -10.95
CA ASP A 331 -5.86 17.46 -10.62
C ASP A 331 -6.98 17.62 -11.67
N SER A 332 -6.71 17.28 -12.93
CA SER A 332 -7.70 17.33 -14.01
C SER A 332 -8.84 16.34 -13.80
N GLU A 333 -8.53 15.16 -13.28
CA GLU A 333 -9.47 14.06 -13.08
C GLU A 333 -10.35 14.36 -11.88
N TRP A 334 -9.76 14.86 -10.79
CA TRP A 334 -10.49 15.36 -9.62
C TRP A 334 -11.47 16.48 -9.98
N GLN A 335 -11.10 17.36 -10.90
CA GLN A 335 -11.99 18.43 -11.38
C GLN A 335 -13.11 17.92 -12.30
N ALA A 336 -12.84 16.87 -13.08
CA ALA A 336 -13.75 16.37 -14.11
C ALA A 336 -14.69 15.27 -13.60
N ILE A 337 -14.25 14.49 -12.60
CA ILE A 337 -14.88 13.26 -12.15
C ILE A 337 -14.96 13.31 -10.61
N PRO A 338 -16.09 13.78 -10.03
CA PRO A 338 -16.26 13.85 -8.58
C PRO A 338 -16.12 12.51 -7.85
N GLU A 339 -16.32 11.40 -8.55
CA GLU A 339 -16.20 10.04 -7.99
C GLU A 339 -14.74 9.64 -7.71
N VAL A 340 -13.75 10.38 -8.22
CA VAL A 340 -12.32 10.09 -7.94
C VAL A 340 -12.00 10.26 -6.46
N GLU A 341 -12.58 11.27 -5.81
CA GLU A 341 -12.41 11.49 -4.37
C GLU A 341 -13.02 10.33 -3.56
N VAL A 342 -14.26 9.94 -3.89
CA VAL A 342 -14.95 8.81 -3.26
C VAL A 342 -14.14 7.53 -3.42
N PHE A 343 -13.61 7.28 -4.61
CA PHE A 343 -12.79 6.12 -4.88
C PHE A 343 -11.50 6.10 -4.04
N TRP A 344 -10.83 7.24 -3.89
CA TRP A 344 -9.67 7.34 -3.01
C TRP A 344 -10.02 7.14 -1.54
N SER A 345 -11.12 7.73 -1.05
CA SER A 345 -11.61 7.50 0.31
C SER A 345 -11.81 6.01 0.58
N ASN A 346 -12.53 5.31 -0.28
CA ASN A 346 -12.79 3.88 -0.12
C ASN A 346 -11.50 3.05 -0.16
N MET A 347 -10.54 3.40 -1.04
CA MET A 347 -9.27 2.67 -1.12
C MET A 347 -8.45 2.86 0.15
N ILE A 348 -8.38 4.08 0.70
CA ILE A 348 -7.62 4.39 1.91
C ILE A 348 -8.25 3.73 3.12
N GLU A 349 -9.57 3.83 3.26
CA GLU A 349 -10.32 3.13 4.30
C GLU A 349 -10.09 1.61 4.21
N TRP A 350 -10.12 1.04 3.00
CA TRP A 350 -9.93 -0.39 2.81
C TRP A 350 -8.54 -0.90 3.21
N VAL A 351 -7.47 -0.16 2.87
CA VAL A 351 -6.10 -0.58 3.20
C VAL A 351 -5.64 -0.17 4.60
N GLY A 352 -6.31 0.80 5.21
CA GLY A 352 -5.93 1.33 6.51
C GLY A 352 -5.93 0.27 7.62
N PRO A 353 -4.93 0.28 8.53
CA PRO A 353 -4.86 -0.70 9.62
C PRO A 353 -6.13 -0.72 10.48
N LYS A 354 -6.78 -1.89 10.53
CA LYS A 354 -8.01 -2.11 11.30
C LYS A 354 -7.77 -2.25 12.81
N SER A 355 -6.52 -2.14 13.25
CA SER A 355 -6.17 -2.18 14.67
C SER A 355 -6.48 -0.88 15.41
N PHE A 356 -6.60 0.25 14.71
CA PHE A 356 -6.79 1.56 15.34
C PHE A 356 -7.63 2.57 14.51
N CYS A 357 -8.21 2.16 13.38
CA CYS A 357 -9.08 3.07 12.61
C CYS A 357 -10.22 2.27 11.95
N VAL A 358 -11.08 1.67 12.77
CA VAL A 358 -12.32 1.01 12.32
C VAL A 358 -13.47 1.93 12.69
N GLU A 359 -14.24 2.38 11.69
CA GLU A 359 -15.40 3.28 11.86
C GLU A 359 -15.02 4.59 12.60
N PRO A 360 -14.44 5.58 11.90
CA PRO A 360 -14.00 6.84 12.52
C PRO A 360 -15.15 7.59 13.23
N GLN A 361 -14.85 8.22 14.37
CA GLN A 361 -15.84 8.80 15.30
C GLN A 361 -16.30 10.22 15.02
#